data_AF-A0A9N8LUF8-F1
#
_entry.id   AF-A0A9N8LUF8-F1
#
_cell.length_a   1.000
_cell.length_b   1.000
_cell.length_c   1.000
_cell.angle_alpha   90.00
_cell.angle_beta   90.00
_cell.angle_gamma   90.00
#
_symmetry.space_group_name_H-M   'P 1'
#
loop_
_entity.id
_entity.type
_entity.pdbx_description
1 polymer ?
#
loop_
_entity_poly.entity_id
_entity_poly.type
_entity_poly.pdbx_seq_one_letter_code
_entity_poly.pdbx_strand_id
1 'polypeptide(L)'
;MNPPDYLCGCYRLTTHQQPGLVLITQVLNEGGSLSDGQFDLQVPGGCVGDFNGCVSEYNSPPDGWGQRFGGVGTVEECSSLPASLRQGCHWRFKTFDSGKGLQTTSSATRVKCPAALTDISGCVRLDDHWLAAAPETLKA
;
A
#
# COMPACT_ATOMS: atom_id res chain seq x y z
N MET A 1 -17.03 -14.37 13.46
CA MET A 1 -15.86 -13.58 13.90
C MET A 1 -16.13 -12.14 13.50
N ASN A 2 -15.98 -11.18 14.41
CA ASN A 2 -16.02 -9.78 14.02
C ASN A 2 -14.77 -9.49 13.18
N PRO A 3 -14.86 -8.69 12.10
CA PRO A 3 -13.68 -8.27 11.37
C PRO A 3 -12.69 -7.59 12.33
N PRO A 4 -11.38 -7.76 12.15
CA PRO A 4 -10.36 -7.03 12.91
C PRO A 4 -10.69 -5.54 12.99
N ASP A 5 -10.44 -4.94 14.15
CA ASP A 5 -10.84 -3.57 14.46
C ASP A 5 -10.13 -2.51 13.60
N TYR A 6 -9.10 -2.89 12.85
CA TYR A 6 -8.36 -2.04 11.93
C TYR A 6 -8.83 -2.11 10.46
N LEU A 7 -9.61 -3.13 10.07
CA LEU A 7 -10.06 -3.25 8.68
C LEU A 7 -10.92 -2.05 8.26
N CYS A 8 -10.66 -1.59 7.04
CA CYS A 8 -11.18 -0.36 6.44
C CYS A 8 -10.84 0.93 7.20
N GLY A 9 -10.00 0.86 8.23
CA GLY A 9 -9.45 2.02 8.91
C GLY A 9 -8.34 2.67 8.10
N CYS A 10 -8.23 3.99 8.21
CA CYS A 10 -7.16 4.78 7.61
C CYS A 10 -6.12 5.25 8.63
N TYR A 11 -4.86 5.18 8.24
CA TYR A 11 -3.73 5.46 9.12
C TYR A 11 -2.77 6.44 8.46
N ARG A 12 -2.31 7.42 9.24
CA ARG A 12 -1.17 8.25 8.90
C ARG A 12 0.10 7.52 9.32
N LEU A 13 0.93 7.17 8.35
CA LEU A 13 2.17 6.43 8.53
C LEU A 13 3.39 7.34 8.30
N THR A 14 4.41 7.16 9.13
CA THR A 14 5.77 7.68 8.89
C THR A 14 6.78 6.54 9.06
N THR A 15 7.92 6.62 8.38
CA THR A 15 8.99 5.62 8.49
C THR A 15 10.26 6.21 9.09
N HIS A 16 11.11 5.37 9.67
CA HIS A 16 12.40 5.83 10.18
C HIS A 16 13.40 6.13 9.05
N GLN A 17 13.33 5.39 7.95
CA GLN A 17 14.25 5.52 6.82
C GLN A 17 13.97 6.77 6.00
N GLN A 18 12.70 7.19 5.91
CA GLN A 18 12.27 8.34 5.13
C GLN A 18 11.35 9.23 5.98
N PRO A 19 11.88 9.94 7.00
CA PRO A 19 11.06 10.65 7.99
C PRO A 19 10.24 11.82 7.42
N GLY A 20 10.61 12.33 6.24
CA GLY A 20 9.82 13.33 5.51
C GLY A 20 8.67 12.74 4.68
N LEU A 21 8.64 11.42 4.48
CA LEU A 21 7.58 10.74 3.76
C LEU A 21 6.42 10.44 4.71
N VAL A 22 5.25 10.96 4.39
CA VAL A 22 4.00 10.73 5.11
C VAL A 22 3.03 10.04 4.17
N LEU A 23 2.49 8.89 4.59
CA LEU A 23 1.49 8.15 3.82
C LEU A 23 0.16 8.14 4.57
N ILE A 24 -0.94 8.35 3.86
CA ILE A 24 -2.29 8.04 4.36
C ILE A 24 -2.74 6.76 3.65
N THR A 25 -2.91 5.68 4.41
CA THR A 25 -3.27 4.36 3.86
C THR A 25 -4.60 3.90 4.42
N GLN A 26 -5.34 3.10 3.65
CA GLN A 26 -6.52 2.37 4.13
C GLN A 26 -6.19 0.88 4.21
N VAL A 27 -6.51 0.23 5.33
CA VAL A 27 -6.26 -1.21 5.48
C VAL A 27 -7.40 -1.99 4.82
N LEU A 28 -7.08 -2.68 3.72
CA LEU A 28 -8.05 -3.46 2.93
C LEU A 28 -7.83 -4.97 3.01
N ASN A 29 -6.70 -5.40 3.57
CA ASN A 29 -6.32 -6.79 3.70
C ASN A 29 -5.48 -7.00 4.96
N GLU A 30 -5.44 -8.25 5.42
CA GLU A 30 -4.55 -8.71 6.48
C GLU A 30 -3.46 -9.62 5.89
N GLY A 31 -2.21 -9.41 6.31
CA GLY A 31 -1.11 -10.32 6.01
C GLY A 31 -1.04 -11.45 7.03
N GLY A 32 -0.72 -12.67 6.61
CA GLY A 32 -0.54 -13.80 7.52
C GLY A 32 0.80 -13.73 8.25
N SER A 33 0.81 -14.00 9.56
CA SER A 33 2.02 -14.24 10.38
C SER A 33 3.08 -13.13 10.36
N LEU A 34 2.66 -11.87 10.45
CA LEU A 34 3.56 -10.73 10.61
C LEU A 34 3.54 -10.24 12.05
N SER A 35 4.66 -9.69 12.53
CA SER A 35 4.74 -9.04 13.85
C SER A 35 3.78 -7.85 13.92
N ASP A 36 3.25 -7.57 15.12
CA ASP A 36 2.39 -6.41 15.35
C ASP A 36 3.00 -5.11 14.77
N GLY A 37 2.18 -4.33 14.07
CA GLY A 37 2.58 -3.00 13.55
C GLY A 37 3.25 -2.99 12.18
N GLN A 38 3.28 -4.10 11.44
CA GLN A 38 3.71 -4.13 10.05
C GLN A 38 2.61 -3.61 9.09
N PHE A 39 3.03 -2.83 8.09
CA PHE A 39 2.17 -2.35 7.00
C PHE A 39 2.75 -2.77 5.66
N ASP A 40 2.05 -3.67 4.96
CA ASP A 40 2.39 -4.05 3.60
C ASP A 40 1.65 -3.13 2.63
N LEU A 41 2.39 -2.26 1.94
CA LEU A 41 1.82 -1.33 0.98
C LEU A 41 1.48 -2.05 -0.33
N GLN A 42 0.22 -1.95 -0.75
CA GLN A 42 -0.22 -2.51 -2.02
C GLN A 42 0.29 -1.64 -3.19
N VAL A 43 1.42 -2.02 -3.75
CA VAL A 43 2.10 -1.31 -4.83
C VAL A 43 2.27 -2.25 -6.02
N PRO A 44 1.67 -1.96 -7.20
CA PRO A 44 1.88 -2.79 -8.38
C PRO A 44 3.37 -2.88 -8.75
N GLY A 45 3.84 -4.09 -9.01
CA GLY A 45 5.27 -4.37 -9.22
C GLY A 45 6.08 -4.42 -7.93
N GLY A 46 5.45 -4.34 -6.75
CA GLY A 46 6.08 -4.46 -5.44
C GLY A 46 6.49 -5.88 -5.07
N CYS A 47 5.64 -6.87 -5.42
CA CYS A 47 5.87 -8.31 -5.50
C CYS A 47 4.53 -9.05 -5.37
N VAL A 48 4.53 -10.37 -5.55
CA VAL A 48 3.37 -11.24 -5.30
C VAL A 48 3.45 -11.95 -3.94
N GLY A 49 4.66 -12.17 -3.41
CA GLY A 49 4.86 -12.85 -2.14
C GLY A 49 4.44 -14.32 -2.17
N ASP A 50 3.78 -14.76 -1.10
CA ASP A 50 3.34 -16.15 -0.95
C ASP A 50 2.21 -16.52 -1.92
N PHE A 51 1.30 -15.57 -2.17
CA PHE A 51 0.10 -15.78 -2.97
C PHE A 51 0.18 -15.04 -4.30
N ASN A 52 0.09 -15.75 -5.42
CA ASN A 52 0.14 -15.14 -6.75
C ASN A 52 -1.18 -15.28 -7.51
N GLY A 53 -2.07 -14.30 -7.32
CA GLY A 53 -3.28 -14.16 -8.14
C GLY A 53 -3.05 -13.51 -9.51
N CYS A 54 -1.92 -12.81 -9.69
CA CYS A 54 -1.60 -12.08 -10.91
C CYS A 54 -1.43 -12.99 -12.13
N VAL A 55 -1.03 -14.25 -11.93
CA VAL A 55 -0.97 -15.25 -13.01
C VAL A 55 -2.34 -15.47 -13.61
N SER A 56 -3.36 -15.68 -12.78
CA SER A 56 -4.72 -15.95 -13.26
C SER A 56 -5.40 -14.71 -13.82
N GLU A 57 -5.16 -13.53 -13.24
CA GLU A 57 -5.83 -12.29 -13.63
C GLU A 57 -5.18 -11.62 -14.86
N TYR A 58 -3.84 -11.63 -14.92
CA TYR A 58 -3.08 -10.86 -15.91
C TYR A 58 -2.11 -11.70 -16.73
N ASN A 59 -2.12 -13.02 -16.56
CA ASN A 59 -1.16 -13.93 -17.21
C ASN A 59 0.30 -13.51 -16.94
N SER A 60 0.59 -13.07 -15.70
CA SER A 60 1.95 -12.73 -15.29
C SER A 60 2.87 -13.96 -15.25
N PRO A 61 4.20 -13.80 -15.18
CA PRO A 61 5.09 -14.90 -14.86
C PRO A 61 4.77 -15.57 -13.50
N PRO A 62 5.27 -16.80 -13.25
CA PRO A 62 5.01 -17.55 -12.02
C PRO A 62 5.42 -16.83 -10.72
N ASP A 63 6.43 -15.97 -10.79
CA ASP A 63 6.93 -15.16 -9.67
C ASP A 63 6.42 -13.70 -9.70
N GLY A 64 5.46 -13.39 -10.58
CA GLY A 64 5.01 -12.02 -10.83
C GLY A 64 5.94 -11.25 -11.77
N TRP A 65 5.84 -9.93 -11.76
CA TRP A 65 6.77 -9.06 -12.49
C TRP A 65 7.98 -8.73 -11.61
N GLY A 66 9.13 -9.31 -11.95
CA GLY A 66 10.37 -9.19 -11.18
C GLY A 66 10.57 -10.32 -10.16
N GLN A 67 11.11 -9.99 -8.99
CA GLN A 67 11.36 -10.97 -7.93
C GLN A 67 10.08 -11.32 -7.17
N ARG A 68 9.91 -12.59 -6.79
CA ARG A 68 8.77 -13.07 -5.99
C ARG A 68 8.56 -12.28 -4.70
N PHE A 69 9.64 -11.83 -4.08
CA PHE A 69 9.67 -10.88 -2.97
C PHE A 69 10.58 -9.72 -3.38
N GLY A 70 10.03 -8.50 -3.51
CA GLY A 70 10.75 -7.31 -3.99
C GLY A 70 10.31 -6.77 -5.35
N GLY A 71 9.75 -7.63 -6.22
CA GLY A 71 9.11 -7.25 -7.48
C GLY A 71 10.09 -6.68 -8.49
N VAL A 72 9.64 -5.70 -9.27
CA VAL A 72 10.49 -5.04 -10.29
C VAL A 72 11.60 -4.22 -9.63
N GLY A 73 12.79 -4.25 -10.24
CA GLY A 73 13.99 -3.58 -9.73
C GLY A 73 14.20 -2.17 -10.27
N THR A 74 13.62 -1.86 -11.43
CA THR A 74 13.82 -0.60 -12.15
C THR A 74 12.50 0.02 -12.62
N VAL A 75 12.49 1.33 -12.90
CA VAL A 75 11.28 2.03 -13.37
C VAL A 75 10.91 1.61 -14.80
N GLU A 76 11.90 1.22 -15.61
CA GLU A 76 11.72 0.73 -16.98
C GLU A 76 10.92 -0.58 -17.01
N GLU A 77 11.14 -1.45 -16.01
CA GLU A 77 10.41 -2.71 -15.85
C GLU A 77 8.91 -2.50 -15.60
N CYS A 78 8.46 -1.31 -15.17
CA CYS A 78 7.03 -0.99 -15.08
C CYS A 78 6.30 -1.13 -16.42
N SER A 79 7.01 -1.03 -17.55
CA SER A 79 6.43 -1.25 -18.89
C SER A 79 5.92 -2.69 -19.10
N SER A 80 6.46 -3.66 -18.36
CA SER A 80 6.05 -5.07 -18.43
C SER A 80 4.71 -5.35 -17.74
N LEU A 81 4.24 -4.44 -16.90
CA LEU A 81 2.95 -4.57 -16.21
C LEU A 81 1.78 -4.17 -17.16
N PRO A 82 0.56 -4.67 -16.89
CA PRO A 82 -0.68 -4.20 -17.52
C PRO A 82 -0.84 -2.69 -17.40
N ALA A 83 -1.41 -2.06 -18.43
CA ALA A 83 -1.55 -0.60 -18.51
C ALA A 83 -2.23 0.02 -17.28
N SER A 84 -3.25 -0.65 -16.73
CA SER A 84 -3.97 -0.24 -15.51
C SER A 84 -3.09 -0.20 -14.25
N LEU A 85 -1.99 -0.96 -14.22
CA LEU A 85 -1.10 -1.09 -13.06
C LEU A 85 0.15 -0.20 -13.15
N ARG A 86 0.48 0.31 -14.33
CA ARG A 86 1.73 1.05 -14.56
C ARG A 86 1.84 2.33 -13.75
N GLN A 87 0.73 3.06 -13.57
CA GLN A 87 0.76 4.30 -12.79
C GLN A 87 1.17 4.06 -11.34
N GLY A 88 0.64 3.00 -10.71
CA GLY A 88 1.04 2.60 -9.35
C GLY A 88 2.49 2.12 -9.27
N CYS A 89 2.96 1.41 -10.30
CA CYS A 89 4.37 1.02 -10.39
C CYS A 89 5.30 2.23 -10.49
N HIS A 90 5.00 3.19 -11.39
CA HIS A 90 5.79 4.41 -11.50
C HIS A 90 5.74 5.26 -10.23
N TRP A 91 4.60 5.28 -9.53
CA TRP A 91 4.46 5.96 -8.25
C TRP A 91 5.48 5.45 -7.20
N ARG A 92 5.77 4.13 -7.17
CA ARG A 92 6.81 3.55 -6.29
C ARG A 92 8.15 4.27 -6.45
N PHE A 93 8.61 4.39 -7.70
CA PHE A 93 9.92 4.95 -8.04
C PHE A 93 9.95 6.48 -7.98
N LYS A 94 8.81 7.15 -8.16
CA LYS A 94 8.69 8.61 -7.95
C LYS A 94 8.72 8.97 -6.47
N THR A 95 8.08 8.16 -5.63
CA THR A 95 7.76 8.52 -4.25
C THR A 95 8.83 8.06 -3.26
N PHE A 96 9.38 6.87 -3.46
CA PHE A 96 10.30 6.26 -2.49
C PHE A 96 11.74 6.38 -2.96
N ASP A 97 12.61 6.76 -2.03
CA ASP A 97 14.05 6.65 -2.22
C ASP A 97 14.46 5.16 -2.17
N SER A 98 14.78 4.59 -3.33
CA SER A 98 15.15 3.17 -3.48
C SER A 98 16.42 2.80 -2.71
N GLY A 99 17.28 3.77 -2.38
CA GLY A 99 18.48 3.55 -1.56
C GLY A 99 18.20 3.47 -0.07
N LYS A 100 17.02 3.93 0.40
CA LYS A 100 16.67 3.99 1.83
C LYS A 100 15.70 2.92 2.28
N GLY A 101 14.74 2.53 1.42
CA GLY A 101 13.67 1.59 1.78
C GLY A 101 12.66 2.14 2.79
N LEU A 102 11.78 1.26 3.32
CA LEU A 102 10.65 1.58 4.22
C LEU A 102 10.44 0.52 5.32
N GLN A 103 11.52 -0.11 5.78
CA GLN A 103 11.47 -1.36 6.55
C GLN A 103 10.87 -1.18 7.95
N THR A 104 10.93 0.02 8.55
CA THR A 104 10.39 0.23 9.90
C THR A 104 9.47 1.45 10.00
N THR A 105 8.24 1.17 10.43
CA THR A 105 7.25 2.19 10.78
C THR A 105 7.72 2.96 12.01
N SER A 106 7.79 4.28 11.90
CA SER A 106 8.08 5.18 13.01
C SER A 106 6.82 5.61 13.76
N SER A 107 5.71 5.82 13.04
CA SER A 107 4.41 6.08 13.65
C SER A 107 3.28 5.58 12.77
N ALA A 108 2.22 5.10 13.39
CA ALA A 108 0.95 4.77 12.76
C ALA A 108 -0.19 5.34 13.60
N THR A 109 -0.89 6.34 13.08
CA THR A 109 -1.96 7.02 13.80
C THR A 109 -3.27 6.88 13.04
N ARG A 110 -4.32 6.36 13.69
CA ARG A 110 -5.66 6.31 13.10
C ARG A 110 -6.15 7.73 12.79
N VAL A 111 -6.58 7.95 11.55
CA VAL A 111 -7.13 9.23 11.06
C VAL A 111 -8.43 8.97 10.32
N LYS A 112 -9.30 9.98 10.18
CA LYS A 112 -10.49 9.86 9.34
C LYS A 112 -10.10 9.52 7.91
N CYS A 113 -10.81 8.60 7.28
CA CYS A 113 -10.52 8.20 5.92
C CYS A 113 -10.82 9.34 4.93
N PRO A 114 -9.87 9.73 4.07
CA PRO A 114 -10.15 10.62 2.95
C PRO A 114 -11.11 9.96 1.95
N ALA A 115 -12.02 10.75 1.38
CA ALA A 115 -12.94 10.29 0.32
C ALA A 115 -12.18 9.64 -0.86
N ALA A 116 -11.01 10.17 -1.19
CA ALA A 116 -10.14 9.63 -2.24
C ALA A 116 -9.74 8.16 -2.04
N LEU A 117 -9.77 7.63 -0.81
CA LEU A 117 -9.54 6.19 -0.54
C LEU A 117 -10.85 5.42 -0.48
N THR A 118 -11.87 5.95 0.21
CA THR A 118 -13.13 5.25 0.42
C THR A 118 -13.98 5.15 -0.83
N ASP A 119 -13.89 6.12 -1.73
CA ASP A 119 -14.60 6.10 -3.02
C ASP A 119 -14.03 5.04 -3.97
N ILE A 120 -12.73 4.71 -3.82
CA ILE A 120 -12.07 3.64 -4.56
C ILE A 120 -12.42 2.27 -3.96
N SER A 121 -12.30 2.12 -2.64
CA SER A 121 -12.47 0.83 -1.97
C SER A 121 -13.93 0.45 -1.73
N GLY A 122 -14.83 1.43 -1.69
CA GLY A 122 -16.22 1.26 -1.25
C GLY A 122 -16.36 0.90 0.22
N CYS A 123 -15.28 0.95 1.02
CA CYS A 123 -15.32 0.57 2.42
C CYS A 123 -15.18 1.77 3.34
N VAL A 124 -16.16 1.96 4.23
CA VAL A 124 -16.18 3.00 5.26
C VAL A 124 -16.57 2.36 6.58
N ARG A 125 -15.80 2.61 7.63
CA ARG A 125 -16.13 2.15 8.96
C ARG A 125 -17.24 3.00 9.58
N LEU A 126 -18.12 2.35 10.33
CA LEU A 126 -19.16 3.06 11.09
C LEU A 126 -18.57 4.06 12.08
N ASP A 127 -17.37 3.83 12.60
CA ASP A 127 -16.73 4.72 13.56
C ASP A 127 -15.96 5.90 12.95
N ASP A 128 -15.80 5.95 11.62
CA ASP A 128 -14.95 6.93 10.94
C ASP A 128 -15.50 8.37 11.07
N HIS A 129 -16.82 8.51 11.24
CA HIS A 129 -17.47 9.81 11.42
C HIS A 129 -17.21 10.46 12.79
N TRP A 130 -16.73 9.69 13.78
CA TRP A 130 -16.34 10.22 15.09
C TRP A 130 -14.95 10.86 15.10
N LEU A 131 -14.14 10.59 14.07
CA LEU A 131 -12.80 11.16 13.95
C LEU A 131 -12.86 12.60 13.41
N ALA A 132 -11.85 13.39 13.77
CA ALA A 132 -11.65 14.74 13.24
C ALA A 132 -11.57 14.73 11.70
N ALA A 133 -11.63 15.90 11.06
CA ALA A 133 -11.60 16.01 9.60
C ALA A 133 -10.43 15.22 8.99
N ALA A 134 -10.67 14.63 7.80
CA ALA A 134 -9.65 13.87 7.10
C ALA A 134 -8.43 14.77 6.82
N PRO A 135 -7.20 14.26 6.98
CA PRO A 135 -6.01 15.03 6.66
C PRO A 135 -6.08 15.46 5.20
N GLU A 136 -5.71 16.72 4.92
CA GLU A 136 -5.65 17.21 3.56
C GLU A 136 -4.77 16.28 2.72
N THR A 137 -5.24 15.95 1.53
CA THR A 137 -4.43 15.22 0.55
C THR A 137 -3.14 16.00 0.32
N LEU A 138 -1.98 15.37 0.57
CA LEU A 138 -0.71 15.91 0.12
C LEU A 138 -0.82 16.11 -1.39
N LYS A 139 -0.77 17.37 -1.84
CA LYS A 139 -0.71 17.69 -3.27
C LYS A 139 0.55 17.02 -3.83
N ALA A 140 0.35 16.11 -4.79
CA ALA A 140 1.39 15.29 -5.42
C ALA A 140 2.27 16.05 -6.42
#